data_AF-E9GGS4-F1
#
_entry.id   AF-E9GGS4-F1
#
_cell.length_a   1.000
_cell.length_b   1.000
_cell.length_c   1.000
_cell.angle_alpha   90.00
_cell.angle_beta   90.00
_cell.angle_gamma   90.00
#
_symmetry.space_group_name_H-M   'P 1'
#
loop_
_entity.id
_entity.type
_entity.pdbx_description
1 polymer ?
#
loop_
_entity_poly.entity_id
_entity_poly.type
_entity_poly.pdbx_seq_one_letter_code
_entity_poly.pdbx_strand_id
1 'polypeptide(L)'
;MIAKITAPELARECASAALQLAGHREYQTEIEARKEPFDGFVHMGEALIGKGHFMAEEIQDKVMTLTQRRHQLLETWQRREEIYLRNTDALLFERDSSSLPISNRAHEELGSSISEVEDLIRRHEDFAITLDAQDKKAEASKRITLLEKAFQHLRKLEEETRKAEAQRREQDRLEAAK
;
A
#
# COMPACT_ATOMS: atom_id res chain seq x y z
N MET A 1 -9.95 11.87 15.97
CA MET A 1 -9.77 11.58 14.53
C MET A 1 -8.64 10.59 14.32
N ILE A 2 -7.42 10.83 14.86
CA ILE A 2 -6.31 9.86 14.81
C ILE A 2 -6.72 8.45 15.30
N ALA A 3 -7.35 8.35 16.47
CA ALA A 3 -7.84 7.06 16.99
C ALA A 3 -8.93 6.38 16.12
N LYS A 4 -9.61 7.13 15.23
CA LYS A 4 -10.62 6.58 14.32
C LYS A 4 -9.98 6.04 13.04
N ILE A 5 -8.96 6.72 12.51
CA ILE A 5 -8.25 6.30 11.29
C ILE A 5 -7.35 5.08 11.53
N THR A 6 -6.93 4.83 12.78
CA THR A 6 -6.11 3.67 13.15
C THR A 6 -6.96 2.58 13.79
N ALA A 7 -7.31 1.53 13.02
CA ALA A 7 -7.84 0.32 13.63
C ALA A 7 -6.75 -0.38 14.49
N PRO A 8 -7.09 -1.06 15.57
CA PRO A 8 -6.09 -1.76 16.39
C PRO A 8 -5.49 -2.97 15.66
N GLU A 9 -6.28 -3.63 14.81
CA GLU A 9 -5.90 -4.88 14.14
C GLU A 9 -5.95 -4.75 12.61
N LEU A 10 -5.26 -5.68 11.94
CA LEU A 10 -5.38 -5.88 10.50
C LEU A 10 -6.40 -6.99 10.21
N ALA A 11 -7.23 -6.74 9.20
CA ALA A 11 -8.11 -7.76 8.66
C ALA A 11 -7.32 -8.97 8.14
N ARG A 12 -7.90 -10.16 8.32
CA ARG A 12 -7.30 -11.46 7.94
C ARG A 12 -7.90 -12.07 6.68
N GLU A 13 -8.97 -11.48 6.15
CA GLU A 13 -9.65 -11.97 4.95
C GLU A 13 -9.75 -10.86 3.91
N CYS A 14 -9.78 -11.24 2.62
CA CYS A 14 -9.84 -10.29 1.52
C CYS A 14 -11.04 -9.32 1.64
N ALA A 15 -12.22 -9.83 1.99
CA ALA A 15 -13.43 -9.03 2.09
C ALA A 15 -13.36 -8.02 3.24
N SER A 16 -12.92 -8.46 4.42
CA SER A 16 -12.76 -7.58 5.59
C SER A 16 -11.64 -6.55 5.37
N ALA A 17 -10.56 -6.91 4.70
CA ALA A 17 -9.48 -5.99 4.34
C ALA A 17 -9.94 -4.91 3.34
N ALA A 18 -10.74 -5.30 2.35
CA ALA A 18 -11.33 -4.34 1.40
C ALA A 18 -12.28 -3.37 2.10
N LEU A 19 -13.13 -3.86 3.01
CA LEU A 19 -14.03 -3.02 3.81
C LEU A 19 -13.24 -2.06 4.71
N GLN A 20 -12.19 -2.54 5.36
CA GLN A 20 -11.34 -1.73 6.22
C GLN A 20 -10.65 -0.60 5.44
N LEU A 21 -10.15 -0.89 4.23
CA LEU A 21 -9.58 0.12 3.35
C LEU A 21 -10.64 1.13 2.86
N ALA A 22 -11.84 0.66 2.52
CA ALA A 22 -12.94 1.53 2.12
C ALA A 22 -13.33 2.51 3.24
N GLY A 23 -13.54 2.00 4.47
CA GLY A 23 -13.83 2.85 5.63
C GLY A 23 -12.71 3.83 5.95
N HIS A 24 -11.44 3.44 5.75
CA HIS A 24 -10.30 4.36 5.90
C HIS A 24 -10.34 5.53 4.89
N ARG A 25 -10.78 5.27 3.66
CA ARG A 25 -10.95 6.29 2.61
C ARG A 25 -12.13 7.21 2.87
N GLU A 26 -13.16 6.78 3.58
CA GLU A 26 -14.24 7.69 4.00
C GLU A 26 -13.72 8.81 4.91
N TYR A 27 -12.74 8.52 5.77
CA TYR A 27 -12.09 9.54 6.60
C TYR A 27 -11.30 10.57 5.77
N GLN A 28 -10.83 10.21 4.57
CA GLN A 28 -10.19 11.17 3.67
C GLN A 28 -11.16 12.26 3.25
N THR A 29 -12.41 11.88 2.94
CA THR A 29 -13.48 12.82 2.59
C THR A 29 -13.77 13.76 3.75
N GLU A 30 -13.82 13.25 4.99
CA GLU A 30 -14.01 14.10 6.17
C GLU A 30 -12.85 15.08 6.38
N ILE A 31 -11.60 14.61 6.16
CA ILE A 31 -10.40 15.45 6.26
C ILE A 31 -10.42 16.56 5.21
N GLU A 32 -10.75 16.23 3.96
CA GLU A 32 -10.77 17.19 2.86
C GLU A 32 -11.91 18.21 3.02
N ALA A 33 -13.08 17.79 3.48
CA ALA A 33 -14.19 18.69 3.79
C ALA A 33 -13.84 19.74 4.87
N ARG A 34 -12.87 19.44 5.74
CA ARG A 34 -12.38 20.37 6.78
C ARG A 34 -11.17 21.20 6.35
N LYS A 35 -10.75 21.12 5.08
CA LYS A 35 -9.62 21.87 4.54
C LYS A 35 -9.90 23.37 4.49
N GLU A 36 -10.94 23.79 3.79
CA GLU A 36 -11.24 25.23 3.64
C GLU A 36 -11.50 25.93 4.98
N PRO A 37 -12.27 25.36 5.95
CA PRO A 37 -12.45 26.00 7.25
C PRO A 37 -11.14 26.14 8.03
N PHE A 38 -10.23 25.17 7.90
CA PHE A 38 -8.92 25.22 8.52
C PHE A 38 -8.05 26.32 7.90
N ASP A 39 -8.00 26.37 6.57
CA ASP A 39 -7.20 27.36 5.84
C ASP A 39 -7.70 28.78 6.16
N GLY A 40 -9.03 28.96 6.25
CA GLY A 40 -9.64 30.22 6.69
C GLY A 40 -9.26 30.61 8.13
N PHE A 41 -9.20 29.64 9.05
CA PHE A 41 -8.76 29.90 10.43
C PHE A 41 -7.29 30.34 10.49
N VAL A 42 -6.40 29.66 9.76
CA VAL A 42 -4.97 30.00 9.69
C VAL A 42 -4.80 31.40 9.09
N HIS A 43 -5.45 31.68 7.96
CA HIS A 43 -5.38 32.97 7.29
C HIS A 43 -5.86 34.12 8.19
N MET A 44 -6.95 33.91 8.93
CA MET A 44 -7.45 34.91 9.87
C MET A 44 -6.48 35.14 11.03
N GLY A 45 -5.84 34.09 11.56
CA GLY A 45 -4.81 34.20 12.58
C GLY A 45 -3.60 35.00 12.09
N GLU A 46 -3.08 34.69 10.90
CA GLU A 46 -1.98 35.41 10.26
C GLU A 46 -2.33 36.88 10.03
N ALA A 47 -3.55 37.18 9.59
CA ALA A 47 -4.03 38.55 9.38
C ALA A 47 -4.10 39.37 10.67
N LEU A 48 -4.49 38.75 11.80
CA LEU A 48 -4.48 39.42 13.11
C LEU A 48 -3.06 39.70 13.61
N ILE A 49 -2.14 38.74 13.42
CA ILE A 49 -0.72 38.91 13.75
C ILE A 49 -0.12 40.05 12.92
N GLY A 50 -0.35 40.06 11.61
CA GLY A 50 0.15 41.10 10.71
C GLY A 50 -0.36 42.52 11.01
N LYS A 51 -1.53 42.64 11.66
CA LYS A 51 -2.10 43.91 12.12
C LYS A 51 -1.58 44.36 13.50
N GLY A 52 -0.70 43.59 14.14
CA GLY A 52 -0.17 43.90 15.47
C GLY A 52 -1.21 43.72 16.58
N HIS A 53 -2.09 42.72 16.46
CA HIS A 53 -3.07 42.41 17.51
C HIS A 53 -2.38 42.18 18.86
N PHE A 54 -2.96 42.67 19.95
CA PHE A 54 -2.34 42.63 21.29
C PHE A 54 -2.08 41.19 21.82
N MET A 55 -2.75 40.19 21.24
CA MET A 55 -2.55 38.76 21.53
C MET A 55 -1.80 38.02 20.40
N ALA A 56 -1.02 38.71 19.57
CA ALA A 56 -0.36 38.12 18.41
C ALA A 56 0.47 36.87 18.76
N GLU A 57 1.19 36.88 19.88
CA GLU A 57 1.97 35.73 20.36
C GLU A 57 1.08 34.50 20.66
N GLU A 58 -0.01 34.68 21.42
CA GLU A 58 -0.94 33.58 21.72
C GLU A 58 -1.65 33.07 20.45
N ILE A 59 -1.98 33.96 19.51
CA ILE A 59 -2.57 33.58 18.23
C ILE A 59 -1.57 32.74 17.42
N GLN A 60 -0.30 33.17 17.36
CA GLN A 60 0.76 32.46 16.66
C GLN A 60 0.94 31.04 17.21
N ASP A 61 1.01 30.89 18.53
CA ASP A 61 1.14 29.59 19.18
C ASP A 61 -0.02 28.65 18.84
N LYS A 62 -1.26 29.16 18.85
CA LYS A 62 -2.45 28.38 18.49
C LYS A 62 -2.46 27.98 17.02
N VAL A 63 -2.10 28.88 16.11
CA VAL A 63 -2.00 28.61 14.67
C VAL A 63 -0.93 27.56 14.40
N MET A 64 0.26 27.69 15.01
CA MET A 64 1.34 26.71 14.89
C MET A 64 0.93 25.33 15.42
N THR A 65 0.35 25.28 16.63
CA THR A 65 -0.13 24.03 17.24
C THR A 65 -1.16 23.34 16.36
N LEU A 66 -2.12 24.09 15.82
CA LEU A 66 -3.17 23.55 14.96
C LEU A 66 -2.60 23.02 13.64
N THR A 67 -1.63 23.74 13.06
CA THR A 67 -0.92 23.33 11.84
C THR A 67 -0.12 22.06 12.04
N GLN A 68 0.61 21.95 13.15
CA GLN A 68 1.33 20.74 13.51
C GLN A 68 0.39 19.55 13.68
N ARG A 69 -0.75 19.73 14.37
CA ARG A 69 -1.74 18.66 14.55
C ARG A 69 -2.36 18.21 13.22
N ARG A 70 -2.62 19.14 12.29
CA ARG A 70 -3.09 18.78 10.94
C ARG A 70 -2.04 17.97 10.19
N HIS A 71 -0.78 18.37 10.25
CA HIS A 71 0.31 17.64 9.61
C HIS A 71 0.42 16.22 10.16
N GLN A 72 0.43 16.05 11.50
CA GLN A 72 0.45 14.74 12.15
C GLN A 72 -0.74 13.86 11.76
N LEU A 73 -1.94 14.43 11.64
CA LEU A 73 -3.13 13.71 11.20
C LEU A 73 -2.97 13.18 9.77
N LEU A 74 -2.54 14.03 8.84
CA LEU A 74 -2.35 13.67 7.43
C LEU A 74 -1.27 12.59 7.27
N GLU A 75 -0.15 12.77 7.95
CA GLU A 75 0.94 11.80 7.96
C GLU A 75 0.47 10.44 8.53
N THR A 76 -0.27 10.46 9.64
CA THR A 76 -0.81 9.23 10.23
C THR A 76 -1.80 8.54 9.30
N TRP A 77 -2.66 9.31 8.63
CA TRP A 77 -3.63 8.77 7.67
C TRP A 77 -2.93 8.11 6.49
N GLN A 78 -1.91 8.76 5.91
CA GLN A 78 -1.14 8.24 4.79
C GLN A 78 -0.38 6.96 5.17
N ARG A 79 0.35 6.99 6.29
CA ARG A 79 1.06 5.81 6.81
C ARG A 79 0.10 4.63 7.01
N ARG A 80 -1.11 4.91 7.51
CA ARG A 80 -2.11 3.86 7.73
C ARG A 80 -2.70 3.33 6.42
N GLU A 81 -2.91 4.19 5.43
CA GLU A 81 -3.34 3.79 4.09
C GLU A 81 -2.35 2.82 3.45
N GLU A 82 -1.05 3.11 3.52
CA GLU A 82 -0.01 2.23 2.99
C GLU A 82 -0.05 0.84 3.64
N ILE A 83 -0.25 0.78 4.96
CA ILE A 83 -0.36 -0.49 5.70
C ILE A 83 -1.57 -1.28 5.20
N TYR A 84 -2.72 -0.65 5.05
CA TYR A 84 -3.94 -1.31 4.57
C TYR A 84 -3.80 -1.81 3.13
N LEU A 85 -3.21 -1.00 2.24
CA LEU A 85 -2.92 -1.42 0.88
C LEU A 85 -1.99 -2.63 0.82
N ARG A 86 -0.91 -2.63 1.62
CA ARG A 86 0.01 -3.78 1.70
C ARG A 86 -0.68 -5.04 2.22
N ASN A 87 -1.52 -4.91 3.26
CA ASN A 87 -2.26 -6.04 3.82
C ASN A 87 -3.27 -6.62 2.81
N THR A 88 -4.06 -5.77 2.18
CA THR A 88 -5.03 -6.21 1.16
C THR A 88 -4.33 -6.89 -0.01
N ASP A 89 -3.21 -6.35 -0.49
CA ASP A 89 -2.44 -6.95 -1.57
C ASP A 89 -1.87 -8.33 -1.21
N ALA A 90 -1.34 -8.49 0.01
CA ALA A 90 -0.84 -9.78 0.49
C ALA A 90 -1.93 -10.85 0.58
N LEU A 91 -3.12 -10.49 1.10
CA LEU A 91 -4.25 -11.40 1.19
C LEU A 91 -4.78 -11.82 -0.19
N LEU A 92 -4.85 -10.88 -1.14
CA LEU A 92 -5.23 -11.19 -2.52
C LEU A 92 -4.22 -12.13 -3.17
N PHE A 93 -2.93 -11.90 -2.93
CA PHE A 93 -1.87 -12.79 -3.42
C PHE A 93 -1.97 -14.21 -2.84
N GLU A 94 -2.21 -14.34 -1.54
CA GLU A 94 -2.40 -15.64 -0.88
C GLU A 94 -3.61 -16.40 -1.44
N ARG A 95 -4.74 -15.71 -1.63
CA ARG A 95 -5.93 -16.29 -2.26
C ARG A 95 -5.66 -16.75 -3.69
N ASP A 96 -4.96 -15.93 -4.48
CA ASP A 96 -4.74 -16.20 -5.89
C ASP A 96 -3.73 -17.34 -6.10
N SER A 97 -2.71 -17.44 -5.24
CA SER A 97 -1.72 -18.52 -5.26
C SER A 97 -2.27 -19.85 -4.73
N SER A 98 -3.05 -19.84 -3.64
CA SER A 98 -3.66 -21.06 -3.07
C SER A 98 -4.72 -21.70 -3.99
N SER A 99 -5.32 -20.90 -4.87
CA SER A 99 -6.34 -21.37 -5.81
C SER A 99 -5.77 -21.84 -7.15
N LEU A 100 -4.43 -21.99 -7.29
CA LEU A 100 -3.81 -22.69 -8.40
C LEU A 100 -3.95 -24.21 -8.20
N PRO A 101 -4.78 -24.91 -8.99
CA PRO A 101 -4.90 -26.36 -8.87
C PRO A 101 -3.61 -27.04 -9.36
N ILE A 102 -3.19 -28.10 -8.66
CA ILE A 102 -2.15 -29.00 -9.15
C ILE A 102 -2.78 -29.82 -10.29
N SER A 103 -2.52 -29.44 -11.54
CA SER A 103 -3.03 -30.15 -12.70
C SER A 103 -2.30 -31.48 -12.88
N ASN A 104 -2.79 -32.52 -12.23
CA ASN A 104 -2.36 -33.90 -12.45
C ASN A 104 -3.52 -34.69 -13.06
N ARG A 105 -3.64 -34.65 -14.39
CA ARG A 105 -4.46 -35.61 -15.14
C ARG A 105 -3.67 -36.15 -16.32
N ALA A 106 -2.92 -37.22 -16.09
CA ALA A 106 -2.44 -38.06 -17.18
C ALA A 106 -3.59 -39.00 -17.57
N HIS A 107 -4.16 -38.80 -18.77
CA HIS A 107 -5.09 -39.75 -19.37
C HIS A 107 -4.29 -40.60 -20.36
N GLU A 108 -4.08 -41.88 -20.05
CA GLU A 108 -3.35 -42.84 -20.89
C GLU A 108 -4.29 -43.70 -21.76
N GLU A 109 -5.60 -43.48 -21.70
CA GLU A 109 -6.58 -44.27 -22.44
C GLU A 109 -6.69 -43.81 -23.90
N LEU A 110 -6.52 -44.75 -24.83
CA LEU A 110 -6.78 -44.56 -26.25
C LEU A 110 -8.15 -45.19 -26.55
N GLY A 111 -9.12 -44.36 -26.99
CA GLY A 111 -10.48 -44.80 -27.28
C GLY A 111 -10.54 -45.95 -28.31
N SER A 112 -11.52 -46.84 -28.16
CA SER A 112 -11.68 -48.06 -28.96
C SER A 112 -12.65 -47.91 -30.14
N SER A 113 -13.36 -46.78 -30.21
CA SER A 113 -14.29 -46.43 -31.30
C SER A 113 -14.11 -44.98 -31.76
N ILE A 114 -14.60 -44.65 -32.96
CA ILE A 114 -14.56 -43.28 -33.51
C ILE A 114 -15.24 -42.30 -32.55
N SER A 115 -16.42 -42.66 -32.03
CA SER A 115 -17.16 -41.82 -31.07
C SER A 115 -16.38 -41.60 -29.77
N GLU A 116 -15.71 -42.62 -29.24
CA GLU A 116 -14.88 -42.50 -28.03
C GLU A 116 -13.66 -41.60 -28.26
N VAL A 117 -13.04 -41.69 -29.44
CA VAL A 117 -11.91 -40.84 -29.81
C VAL A 117 -12.35 -39.39 -29.98
N GLU A 118 -13.50 -39.12 -30.62
CA GLU A 118 -14.04 -37.76 -30.75
C GLU A 118 -14.37 -37.13 -29.39
N ASP A 119 -14.95 -37.90 -28.45
CA ASP A 119 -15.20 -37.45 -27.09
C ASP A 119 -13.89 -37.19 -26.32
N LEU A 120 -12.87 -38.00 -26.52
CA LEU A 120 -11.55 -37.82 -25.91
C LEU A 120 -10.87 -36.54 -26.43
N ILE A 121 -10.98 -36.25 -27.74
CA ILE A 121 -10.49 -35.01 -28.36
C ILE A 121 -11.18 -33.80 -27.74
N ARG A 122 -12.52 -33.80 -27.63
CA ARG A 122 -13.26 -32.70 -27.01
C ARG A 122 -12.82 -32.44 -25.57
N ARG A 123 -12.66 -33.50 -24.76
CA ARG A 123 -12.15 -33.37 -23.38
C ARG A 123 -10.72 -32.80 -23.35
N HIS A 124 -9.88 -33.17 -24.31
CA HIS A 124 -8.52 -32.64 -24.41
C HIS A 124 -8.52 -31.15 -24.77
N GLU A 125 -9.41 -30.71 -25.67
CA GLU A 125 -9.59 -29.30 -26.00
C GLU A 125 -10.07 -28.49 -24.77
N ASP A 126 -11.08 -28.98 -24.05
CA ASP A 126 -11.57 -28.37 -22.80
C ASP A 126 -10.45 -28.29 -21.74
N PHE A 127 -9.61 -29.33 -21.66
CA PHE A 127 -8.44 -29.35 -20.79
C PHE A 127 -7.41 -28.31 -21.20
N ALA A 128 -7.09 -28.20 -22.49
CA ALA A 128 -6.15 -27.21 -23.00
C ALA A 128 -6.60 -25.77 -22.72
N ILE A 129 -7.89 -25.47 -22.87
CA ILE A 129 -8.47 -24.16 -22.50
C ILE A 129 -8.30 -23.90 -20.99
N THR A 130 -8.58 -24.91 -20.17
CA THR A 130 -8.43 -24.81 -18.72
C THR A 130 -6.97 -24.62 -18.32
N LEU A 131 -6.04 -25.30 -19.00
CA LEU A 131 -4.60 -25.19 -18.76
C LEU A 131 -4.08 -23.80 -19.12
N ASP A 132 -4.48 -23.24 -20.27
CA ASP A 132 -4.12 -21.86 -20.64
C ASP A 132 -4.62 -20.83 -19.61
N ALA A 133 -5.82 -21.02 -19.08
CA ALA A 133 -6.35 -20.18 -18.00
C ALA A 133 -5.53 -20.32 -16.69
N GLN A 134 -5.06 -21.54 -16.37
CA GLN A 134 -4.19 -21.79 -15.21
C GLN A 134 -2.80 -21.17 -15.40
N ASP A 135 -2.21 -21.27 -16.59
CA ASP A 135 -0.91 -20.67 -16.91
C ASP A 135 -0.93 -19.15 -16.75
N LYS A 136 -2.00 -18.49 -17.22
CA LYS A 136 -2.20 -17.04 -17.01
C LYS A 136 -2.27 -16.68 -15.52
N LYS A 137 -2.91 -17.52 -14.72
CA LYS A 137 -3.00 -17.33 -13.27
C LYS A 137 -1.65 -17.55 -12.58
N ALA A 138 -0.90 -18.57 -13.00
CA ALA A 138 0.44 -18.83 -12.50
C ALA A 138 1.40 -17.68 -12.84
N GLU A 139 1.28 -17.10 -14.03
CA GLU A 139 2.04 -15.92 -14.43
C GLU A 139 1.70 -14.70 -13.55
N ALA A 140 0.42 -14.48 -13.26
CA ALA A 140 -0.01 -13.42 -12.34
C ALA A 140 0.55 -13.61 -10.92
N SER A 141 0.70 -14.87 -10.46
CA SER A 141 1.33 -15.21 -9.17
C SER A 141 2.85 -15.00 -9.14
N LYS A 142 3.53 -14.73 -10.26
CA LYS A 142 4.96 -14.35 -10.27
C LYS A 142 5.19 -12.89 -9.86
N ARG A 143 4.12 -12.10 -9.75
CA ARG A 143 4.17 -10.71 -9.25
C ARG A 143 4.65 -10.68 -7.80
N ILE A 144 5.52 -9.72 -7.48
CA ILE A 144 5.85 -9.38 -6.09
C ILE A 144 4.78 -8.49 -5.44
N THR A 145 4.51 -8.73 -4.18
CA THR A 145 3.58 -7.99 -3.33
C THR A 145 4.06 -6.57 -3.06
N LEU A 146 3.15 -5.68 -2.67
CA LEU A 146 3.46 -4.32 -2.22
C LEU A 146 4.37 -4.33 -0.98
N LEU A 147 4.26 -5.36 -0.13
CA LEU A 147 5.14 -5.55 1.02
C LEU A 147 6.59 -5.79 0.57
N GLU A 148 6.80 -6.69 -0.40
CA GLU A 148 8.13 -6.98 -0.95
C GLU A 148 8.71 -5.77 -1.68
N LYS A 149 7.89 -5.03 -2.44
CA LYS A 149 8.31 -3.77 -3.06
C LYS A 149 8.77 -2.74 -2.03
N ALA A 150 8.02 -2.59 -0.93
CA ALA A 150 8.37 -1.68 0.15
C ALA A 150 9.69 -2.09 0.82
N PHE A 151 9.90 -3.40 1.03
CA PHE A 151 11.15 -3.93 1.58
C PHE A 151 12.34 -3.69 0.65
N GLN A 152 12.19 -3.89 -0.66
CA GLN A 152 13.24 -3.58 -1.65
C GLN A 152 13.61 -2.09 -1.65
N HIS A 153 12.61 -1.21 -1.54
CA HIS A 153 12.85 0.23 -1.46
C HIS A 153 13.59 0.61 -0.17
N LEU A 154 13.18 0.07 0.97
CA LEU A 154 13.84 0.30 2.25
C LEU A 154 15.32 -0.10 2.19
N ARG A 155 15.62 -1.28 1.65
CA ARG A 155 17.00 -1.75 1.48
C ARG A 155 17.86 -0.79 0.64
N LYS A 156 17.31 -0.21 -0.43
CA LYS A 156 18.03 0.77 -1.25
C LYS A 156 18.36 2.03 -0.46
N LEU A 157 17.40 2.54 0.30
CA LEU A 157 17.61 3.72 1.17
C LEU A 157 18.67 3.47 2.24
N GLU A 158 18.66 2.29 2.87
CA GLU A 158 19.67 1.88 3.86
C GLU A 158 21.07 1.81 3.23
N GLU A 159 21.18 1.23 2.03
CA GLU A 159 22.44 1.17 1.29
C GLU A 159 22.94 2.55 0.89
N GLU A 160 22.07 3.46 0.46
CA GLU A 160 22.40 4.86 0.14
C GLU A 160 22.86 5.63 1.38
N THR A 161 22.16 5.48 2.49
CA THR A 161 22.51 6.11 3.77
C THR A 161 23.89 5.65 4.24
N ARG A 162 24.15 4.33 4.19
CA ARG A 162 25.45 3.75 4.53
C ARG A 162 26.58 4.26 3.64
N LYS A 163 26.33 4.44 2.35
CA LYS A 163 27.30 5.03 1.41
C LYS A 163 27.57 6.50 1.73
N ALA A 164 26.53 7.28 1.99
CA ALA A 164 26.66 8.69 2.35
C ALA A 164 27.45 8.89 3.66
N GLU A 165 27.20 8.05 4.67
CA GLU A 165 27.97 8.07 5.92
C GLU A 165 29.44 7.69 5.71
N ALA A 166 29.72 6.69 4.88
CA ALA A 166 31.09 6.31 4.55
C ALA A 166 31.84 7.43 3.82
N GLN A 167 31.19 8.08 2.87
CA GLN A 167 31.75 9.22 2.13
C GLN A 167 32.03 10.42 3.05
N ARG A 168 31.11 10.75 3.96
CA ARG A 168 31.33 11.82 4.96
C ARG A 168 32.54 11.51 5.84
N ARG A 169 32.64 10.29 6.38
CA ARG A 169 33.79 9.87 7.19
C ARG A 169 35.11 9.92 6.44
N GLU A 170 35.10 9.63 5.14
CA GLU A 170 36.29 9.72 4.29
C GLU A 170 36.68 11.18 4.01
N GLN A 171 35.71 12.06 3.75
CA GLN A 171 35.94 13.50 3.63
C GLN A 171 36.54 14.09 4.91
N ASP A 172 35.95 13.79 6.07
CA ASP A 172 36.45 14.26 7.37
C ASP A 172 37.90 13.81 7.62
N ARG A 173 38.25 12.58 7.21
CA ARG A 173 39.63 12.06 7.30
C ARG A 173 40.61 12.80 6.40
N LEU A 174 40.20 13.12 5.17
CA LEU A 174 41.03 13.86 4.21
C LEU A 174 41.22 15.32 4.62
N GLU A 175 40.20 15.94 5.23
CA GLU A 175 40.29 17.29 5.78
C GLU A 175 41.19 17.34 7.02
N ALA A 176 41.08 16.38 7.93
CA ALA A 176 41.95 16.29 9.11
C ALA A 176 43.43 15.98 8.79
N ALA A 177 43.71 15.49 7.58
CA ALA A 177 45.07 15.18 7.11
C ALA A 177 45.74 16.34 6.33
N LYS A 178 45.05 17.46 6.12
CA LYS A 178 45.58 18.70 5.52
C LYS A 178 46.00 19.69 6.60
#